data_AF-A0A6B3UET6-F1
#
_entry.id   AF-A0A6B3UET6-F1
#
_cell.length_a   1.000
_cell.length_b   1.000
_cell.length_c   1.000
_cell.angle_alpha   90.00
_cell.angle_beta   90.00
_cell.angle_gamma   90.00
#
_symmetry.space_group_name_H-M   'P 1'
#
loop_
_entity.id
_entity.type
_entity.pdbx_description
1 polymer ?
#
loop_
_entity_poly.entity_id
_entity_poly.type
_entity_poly.pdbx_seq_one_letter_code
_entity_poly.pdbx_strand_id
1 'polypeptide(L)'
;MPFQPFGDKFDIRSPSSPYDVKQLIRARKKGWFHPKDGARGWIAGPVICLWLRPNDRFGPMLLGWISPDGPGTRIVGRAGSDLNGLLLLTLFLPIYAVIPVRMAMVEGDPGRAAMMGGFFALVIAVTLWAYHAFRKEAEPLVRFLRDTVARAKSAGAEVYPALTLDVCGYRHEGPVTRESIHEGLREIGLDGFVILQRSPTNYIQTTWRDGGFALEMRKGDALRHCLAVRLDDHSASRETISFDEVLAAFMAYASGKPTPPSLQWEAMLSMRQIQVAG
;
A
#
# COMPACT_ATOMS: atom_id res chain seq x y z
N MET A 1 1.31 11.55 -14.60
CA MET A 1 2.46 11.06 -13.79
C MET A 1 3.46 10.39 -14.73
N PRO A 2 4.77 10.47 -14.49
CA PRO A 2 5.76 9.81 -15.34
C PRO A 2 5.60 8.28 -15.28
N PHE A 3 5.83 7.61 -16.41
CA PHE A 3 5.79 6.15 -16.50
C PHE A 3 6.94 5.54 -15.67
N GLN A 4 6.59 4.66 -14.72
CA GLN A 4 7.49 4.05 -13.76
C GLN A 4 7.10 2.58 -13.53
N PRO A 5 7.46 1.66 -14.44
CA PRO A 5 7.11 0.25 -14.32
C PRO A 5 7.91 -0.45 -13.20
N PHE A 6 9.11 0.04 -12.87
CA PHE A 6 9.96 -0.51 -11.80
C PHE A 6 9.64 0.04 -10.41
N GLY A 7 8.40 0.46 -10.19
CA GLY A 7 7.98 1.05 -8.93
C GLY A 7 8.43 2.49 -8.70
N ASP A 8 7.86 3.09 -7.66
CA ASP A 8 8.15 4.45 -7.23
C ASP A 8 9.52 4.50 -6.51
N LYS A 9 10.25 5.62 -6.71
CA LYS A 9 11.48 5.88 -5.96
C LYS A 9 11.12 6.34 -4.55
N PHE A 10 11.85 5.87 -3.55
CA PHE A 10 11.79 6.42 -2.21
C PHE A 10 13.19 6.78 -1.68
N ASP A 11 13.21 7.80 -0.81
CA ASP A 11 14.39 8.27 -0.10
C ASP A 11 13.95 8.63 1.33
N ILE A 12 14.51 7.95 2.32
CA ILE A 12 14.16 8.08 3.71
C ILE A 12 15.44 8.37 4.49
N ARG A 13 15.42 9.43 5.30
CA ARG A 13 16.53 9.79 6.18
C ARG A 13 16.16 9.58 7.63
N SER A 14 17.12 9.13 8.42
CA SER A 14 17.00 8.95 9.86
C SER A 14 18.21 9.59 10.55
N PRO A 15 18.03 10.24 11.71
CA PRO A 15 19.16 10.69 12.53
C PRO A 15 19.87 9.53 13.26
N SER A 16 19.35 8.30 13.19
CA SER A 16 19.92 7.14 13.89
C SER A 16 21.01 6.47 13.05
N SER A 17 21.91 5.72 13.69
CA SER A 17 22.97 4.98 13.00
C SER A 17 22.39 3.85 12.11
N PRO A 18 23.10 3.40 11.06
CA PRO A 18 22.61 2.32 10.21
C PRO A 18 22.38 1.01 10.96
N TYR A 19 23.14 0.79 12.04
CA TYR A 19 22.95 -0.36 12.91
C TYR A 19 21.61 -0.27 13.64
N ASP A 20 21.31 0.85 14.29
CA ASP A 20 20.08 1.07 15.05
C ASP A 20 18.85 1.01 14.14
N VAL A 21 18.93 1.63 12.96
CA VAL A 21 17.86 1.57 11.95
C VAL A 21 17.54 0.13 11.56
N LYS A 22 18.56 -0.69 11.29
CA LYS A 22 18.36 -2.11 10.98
C LYS A 22 17.74 -2.87 12.13
N GLN A 23 18.13 -2.58 13.38
CA GLN A 23 17.54 -3.21 14.56
C GLN A 23 16.07 -2.81 14.74
N LEU A 24 15.74 -1.53 14.58
CA LEU A 24 14.35 -1.04 14.64
C LEU A 24 13.47 -1.71 13.57
N ILE A 25 13.97 -1.83 12.33
CA ILE A 25 13.25 -2.51 11.25
C ILE A 25 13.05 -3.99 11.58
N ARG A 26 14.08 -4.68 12.08
CA ARG A 26 13.98 -6.10 12.47
C ARG A 26 13.01 -6.33 13.62
N ALA A 27 12.97 -5.43 14.58
CA ALA A 27 12.09 -5.52 15.73
C ALA A 27 10.61 -5.31 15.37
N ARG A 28 10.33 -4.53 14.32
CA ARG A 28 8.94 -4.18 13.91
C ARG A 28 8.39 -5.00 12.76
N LYS A 29 9.25 -5.59 11.91
CA LYS A 29 8.78 -6.44 10.80
C LYS A 29 8.12 -7.71 11.33
N LYS A 30 7.12 -8.22 10.61
CA LYS A 30 6.45 -9.46 10.96
C LYS A 30 7.36 -10.67 10.68
N GLY A 31 7.08 -11.77 11.40
CA GLY A 31 7.67 -13.08 11.11
C GLY A 31 7.24 -13.59 9.72
N TRP A 32 8.03 -14.50 9.15
CA TRP A 32 7.78 -15.01 7.79
C TRP A 32 6.39 -15.63 7.65
N PHE A 33 5.95 -16.41 8.65
CA PHE A 33 4.66 -17.11 8.66
C PHE A 33 3.59 -16.42 9.52
N HIS A 34 3.75 -15.13 9.81
CA HIS A 34 2.70 -14.41 10.54
C HIS A 34 1.39 -14.43 9.71
N PRO A 35 0.22 -14.66 10.31
CA PRO A 35 -1.03 -14.80 9.55
C PRO A 35 -1.56 -13.45 9.02
N LYS A 36 -1.34 -12.34 9.74
CA LYS A 36 -1.82 -11.00 9.35
C LYS A 36 -0.88 -10.30 8.38
N ASP A 37 -1.41 -9.55 7.43
CA ASP A 37 -0.64 -8.72 6.50
C ASP A 37 0.31 -7.73 7.23
N GLY A 38 1.39 -7.34 6.55
CA GLY A 38 2.36 -6.38 7.08
C GLY A 38 3.78 -6.57 6.57
N ALA A 39 4.66 -5.62 6.88
CA ALA A 39 6.03 -5.64 6.39
C ALA A 39 6.79 -6.90 6.85
N ARG A 40 7.24 -7.70 5.89
CA ARG A 40 8.10 -8.87 6.05
C ARG A 40 9.32 -8.71 5.19
N GLY A 41 10.33 -9.52 5.49
CA GLY A 41 11.46 -9.68 4.60
C GLY A 41 12.79 -9.86 5.33
N TRP A 42 13.85 -9.49 4.64
CA TRP A 42 15.21 -9.69 5.08
C TRP A 42 16.07 -8.44 4.88
N ILE A 43 17.12 -8.35 5.68
CA ILE A 43 18.16 -7.31 5.60
C ILE A 43 19.49 -8.04 5.57
N ALA A 44 20.19 -8.00 4.44
CA ALA A 44 21.49 -8.64 4.23
C ALA A 44 22.54 -7.57 3.93
N GLY A 45 23.44 -7.33 4.88
CA GLY A 45 24.40 -6.23 4.78
C GLY A 45 23.69 -4.87 4.65
N PRO A 46 23.97 -4.07 3.61
CA PRO A 46 23.28 -2.80 3.34
C PRO A 46 21.95 -2.97 2.59
N VAL A 47 21.65 -4.16 2.05
CA VAL A 47 20.45 -4.39 1.24
C VAL A 47 19.26 -4.73 2.12
N ILE A 48 18.12 -4.12 1.83
CA ILE A 48 16.82 -4.45 2.43
C ILE A 48 15.83 -4.86 1.34
N CYS A 49 15.12 -5.95 1.59
CA CYS A 49 14.09 -6.48 0.71
C CYS A 49 12.84 -6.76 1.55
N LEU A 50 11.71 -6.16 1.19
CA LEU A 50 10.44 -6.31 1.90
C LEU A 50 9.26 -6.68 0.98
N TRP A 51 8.27 -7.34 1.57
CA TRP A 51 7.00 -7.72 0.95
C TRP A 51 5.88 -7.76 2.00
N LEU A 52 4.61 -7.83 1.59
CA LEU A 52 3.45 -7.72 2.50
C LEU A 52 2.88 -9.06 2.96
N ARG A 53 2.82 -10.10 2.12
CA ARG A 53 2.18 -11.39 2.48
C ARG A 53 3.14 -12.58 2.42
N PRO A 54 2.95 -13.61 3.27
CA PRO A 54 3.79 -14.81 3.23
C PRO A 54 3.66 -15.60 1.92
N ASN A 55 2.45 -15.62 1.36
CA ASN A 55 2.10 -16.34 0.14
C ASN A 55 1.64 -15.36 -0.95
N ASP A 56 2.25 -14.18 -0.95
CA ASP A 56 1.91 -13.17 -1.93
C ASP A 56 2.22 -13.70 -3.33
N ARG A 57 1.30 -13.51 -4.28
CA ARG A 57 1.55 -13.86 -5.69
C ARG A 57 2.66 -12.98 -6.29
N PHE A 58 2.92 -11.88 -5.60
CA PHE A 58 3.84 -10.82 -5.96
C PHE A 58 5.08 -10.96 -5.07
N GLY A 59 6.28 -11.10 -5.64
CA GLY A 59 7.50 -11.32 -4.86
C GLY A 59 7.92 -10.10 -4.02
N PRO A 60 9.22 -9.88 -3.81
CA PRO A 60 9.76 -8.63 -3.31
C PRO A 60 9.06 -7.38 -3.88
N MET A 61 8.36 -6.63 -3.03
CA MET A 61 7.65 -5.41 -3.43
C MET A 61 8.52 -4.17 -3.19
N LEU A 62 9.46 -4.24 -2.25
CA LEU A 62 10.38 -3.15 -1.93
C LEU A 62 11.81 -3.66 -1.91
N LEU A 63 12.70 -2.98 -2.64
CA LEU A 63 14.13 -3.20 -2.60
C LEU A 63 14.83 -1.87 -2.33
N GLY A 64 15.73 -1.86 -1.34
CA GLY A 64 16.45 -0.66 -0.95
C GLY A 64 17.86 -0.92 -0.46
N TRP A 65 18.59 0.18 -0.31
CA TRP A 65 19.96 0.25 0.18
C TRP A 65 20.02 1.18 1.38
N ILE A 66 20.58 0.67 2.48
CA ILE A 66 20.80 1.36 3.74
C ILE A 66 22.26 1.79 3.80
N SER A 67 22.52 3.09 3.75
CA SER A 67 23.86 3.67 3.81
C SER A 67 23.99 4.71 4.93
N PRO A 68 25.20 4.94 5.47
CA PRO A 68 25.47 6.12 6.29
C PRO A 68 25.17 7.42 5.53
N ASP A 69 24.67 8.43 6.24
CA ASP A 69 24.41 9.78 5.72
C ASP A 69 24.81 10.83 6.77
N GLY A 70 26.08 11.21 6.78
CA GLY A 70 26.68 12.03 7.84
C GLY A 70 26.55 11.35 9.20
N PRO A 71 25.95 12.01 10.22
CA PRO A 71 25.70 11.39 11.53
C PRO A 71 24.52 10.39 11.53
N GLY A 72 23.76 10.31 10.44
CA GLY A 72 22.54 9.52 10.35
C GLY A 72 22.62 8.37 9.34
N THR A 73 21.44 7.94 8.90
CA THR A 73 21.23 6.88 7.92
C THR A 73 20.33 7.37 6.81
N ARG A 74 20.63 6.94 5.59
CA ARG A 74 19.77 7.10 4.43
C ARG A 74 19.37 5.74 3.87
N ILE A 75 18.09 5.58 3.56
CA ILE A 75 17.52 4.41 2.91
C ILE A 75 16.95 4.87 1.57
N VAL A 76 17.52 4.39 0.47
CA VAL A 76 17.06 4.69 -0.89
C VAL A 76 16.69 3.42 -1.63
N GLY A 77 15.68 3.47 -2.48
CA GLY A 77 15.26 2.27 -3.20
C GLY A 77 14.09 2.46 -4.15
N ARG A 78 13.50 1.33 -4.51
CA ARG A 78 12.30 1.19 -5.35
C ARG A 78 11.24 0.37 -4.63
N ALA A 79 10.00 0.79 -4.78
CA ALA A 79 8.83 0.10 -4.25
C ALA A 79 7.78 -0.06 -5.35
N GLY A 80 7.36 -1.28 -5.66
CA GLY A 80 6.41 -1.60 -6.73
C GLY A 80 5.61 -2.88 -6.43
N SER A 81 4.62 -3.20 -7.26
CA SER A 81 3.73 -4.35 -7.04
C SER A 81 4.47 -5.68 -6.99
N ASP A 82 5.38 -5.98 -7.94
CA ASP A 82 6.20 -7.19 -7.94
C ASP A 82 7.56 -6.96 -8.62
N LEU A 83 8.58 -6.58 -7.85
CA LEU A 83 9.91 -6.30 -8.41
C LEU A 83 10.61 -7.56 -8.92
N ASN A 84 10.29 -8.73 -8.35
CA ASN A 84 10.92 -9.98 -8.76
C ASN A 84 10.32 -10.53 -10.05
N GLY A 85 8.99 -10.53 -10.18
CA GLY A 85 8.32 -10.86 -11.43
C GLY A 85 8.75 -9.95 -12.57
N LEU A 86 8.90 -8.65 -12.30
CA LEU A 86 9.40 -7.70 -13.30
C LEU A 86 10.87 -7.96 -13.68
N LEU A 87 11.72 -8.31 -12.71
CA LEU A 87 13.11 -8.68 -12.97
C LEU A 87 13.22 -9.94 -13.83
N LEU A 88 12.49 -10.99 -13.46
CA LEU A 88 12.43 -12.25 -14.20
C LEU A 88 11.87 -12.04 -15.60
N LEU A 89 10.79 -11.26 -15.74
CA LEU A 89 10.26 -10.87 -17.04
C LEU A 89 11.36 -10.18 -17.84
N THR A 90 11.99 -9.15 -17.31
CA THR A 90 13.03 -8.39 -18.04
C THR A 90 14.21 -9.27 -18.44
N LEU A 91 14.59 -10.25 -17.62
CA LEU A 91 15.70 -11.16 -17.87
C LEU A 91 15.38 -12.22 -18.93
N PHE A 92 14.21 -12.85 -18.84
CA PHE A 92 13.84 -13.99 -19.70
C PHE A 92 13.09 -13.59 -20.97
N LEU A 93 12.47 -12.41 -20.98
CA LEU A 93 11.75 -11.89 -22.13
C LEU A 93 12.60 -11.82 -23.41
N PRO A 94 13.88 -11.38 -23.39
CA PRO A 94 14.71 -11.45 -24.59
C PRO A 94 14.84 -12.88 -25.11
N ILE A 95 14.95 -13.87 -24.22
CA ILE A 95 15.06 -15.28 -24.62
C ILE A 95 13.74 -15.74 -25.26
N TYR A 96 12.60 -15.45 -24.63
CA TYR A 96 11.28 -15.83 -25.13
C TYR A 96 10.88 -15.09 -26.40
N ALA A 97 11.31 -13.85 -26.60
CA ALA A 97 10.98 -13.07 -27.78
C ALA A 97 11.96 -13.32 -28.94
N VAL A 98 13.27 -13.37 -28.67
CA VAL A 98 14.30 -13.46 -29.72
C VAL A 98 14.33 -14.85 -30.33
N ILE A 99 14.22 -15.93 -29.55
CA ILE A 99 14.32 -17.30 -30.09
C ILE A 99 13.23 -17.58 -31.14
N PRO A 100 11.93 -17.37 -30.86
CA PRO A 100 10.88 -17.64 -31.84
C PRO A 100 10.95 -16.74 -33.07
N VAL A 101 11.27 -15.45 -32.88
CA VAL A 101 11.44 -14.50 -33.99
C VAL A 101 12.61 -14.92 -34.88
N ARG A 102 13.73 -15.32 -34.29
CA ARG A 102 14.89 -15.84 -35.03
C ARG A 102 14.57 -17.13 -35.77
N MET A 103 13.85 -18.06 -35.15
CA MET A 103 13.43 -19.31 -35.81
C MET A 103 12.55 -19.02 -37.03
N ALA A 104 11.56 -18.13 -36.90
CA ALA A 104 10.71 -17.72 -38.03
C ALA A 104 11.51 -17.05 -39.16
N MET A 105 12.53 -16.26 -38.83
CA MET A 105 13.43 -15.67 -39.83
C MET A 105 14.27 -16.71 -40.56
N VAL A 106 14.79 -17.73 -39.84
CA VAL A 106 15.58 -18.82 -40.44
C VAL A 106 14.72 -19.70 -41.35
N GLU A 107 13.44 -19.89 -40.99
CA GLU A 107 12.44 -20.58 -41.83
C GLU A 107 12.05 -19.77 -43.08
N GLY A 108 12.51 -18.53 -43.23
CA GLY A 108 12.22 -17.68 -44.39
C GLY A 108 10.81 -17.09 -44.39
N ASP A 109 10.12 -17.06 -43.24
CA ASP A 109 8.78 -16.48 -43.09
C ASP A 109 8.84 -15.13 -42.36
N PRO A 110 9.06 -14.01 -43.08
CA PRO A 110 9.12 -12.69 -42.47
C PRO A 110 7.77 -12.26 -41.89
N GLY A 111 6.65 -12.78 -42.41
CA GLY A 111 5.30 -12.46 -41.92
C GLY A 111 5.08 -13.02 -40.52
N ARG A 112 5.42 -14.30 -40.31
CA ARG A 112 5.37 -14.93 -38.99
C ARG A 112 6.33 -14.28 -38.01
N ALA A 113 7.55 -13.93 -38.45
CA ALA A 113 8.51 -13.22 -37.61
C ALA A 113 7.97 -11.85 -37.15
N ALA A 114 7.37 -11.08 -38.06
CA ALA A 114 6.76 -9.78 -37.74
C ALA A 114 5.56 -9.92 -36.79
N MET A 115 4.69 -10.90 -37.02
CA MET A 115 3.54 -11.19 -36.15
C MET A 115 3.99 -11.56 -34.73
N MET A 116 4.98 -12.46 -34.59
CA MET A 116 5.55 -12.83 -33.29
C MET A 116 6.19 -11.63 -32.60
N GLY A 117 6.99 -10.84 -33.33
CA GLY A 117 7.60 -9.62 -32.79
C GLY A 117 6.56 -8.63 -32.28
N GLY A 118 5.49 -8.40 -33.05
CA GLY A 118 4.37 -7.54 -32.66
C GLY A 118 3.63 -8.06 -31.41
N PHE A 119 3.37 -9.36 -31.34
CA PHE A 119 2.74 -9.98 -30.17
C PHE A 119 3.59 -9.80 -28.91
N PHE A 120 4.90 -10.10 -28.97
CA PHE A 120 5.78 -9.88 -27.82
C PHE A 120 5.85 -8.41 -27.42
N ALA A 121 5.95 -7.48 -28.37
CA ALA A 121 5.93 -6.05 -28.09
C ALA A 121 4.65 -5.63 -27.35
N LEU A 122 3.49 -6.15 -27.76
CA LEU A 122 2.22 -5.89 -27.09
C LEU A 122 2.20 -6.45 -25.66
N VAL A 123 2.61 -7.71 -25.48
CA VAL A 123 2.69 -8.34 -24.15
C VAL A 123 3.58 -7.51 -23.22
N ILE A 124 4.76 -7.08 -23.69
CA ILE A 124 5.67 -6.22 -22.93
C ILE A 124 5.01 -4.91 -22.55
N ALA A 125 4.39 -4.23 -23.51
CA ALA A 125 3.74 -2.95 -23.27
C ALA A 125 2.63 -3.07 -22.22
N VAL A 126 1.75 -4.07 -22.35
CA VAL A 126 0.66 -4.34 -21.41
C VAL A 126 1.20 -4.70 -20.03
N THR A 127 2.22 -5.55 -19.95
CA THR A 127 2.81 -5.94 -18.67
C THR A 127 3.48 -4.74 -17.98
N LEU A 128 4.33 -3.98 -18.67
CA LEU A 128 4.94 -2.78 -18.11
C LEU A 128 3.89 -1.73 -17.69
N TRP A 129 2.81 -1.61 -18.46
CA TRP A 129 1.69 -0.75 -18.10
C TRP A 129 0.98 -1.23 -16.83
N ALA A 130 0.72 -2.54 -16.69
CA ALA A 130 0.14 -3.11 -15.47
C ALA A 130 1.05 -2.87 -14.26
N TYR A 131 2.36 -3.13 -14.38
CA TYR A 131 3.32 -2.83 -13.31
C TYR A 131 3.35 -1.34 -12.93
N HIS A 132 3.21 -0.46 -13.91
CA HIS A 132 3.08 0.96 -13.63
C HIS A 132 1.76 1.29 -12.93
N ALA A 133 0.63 0.74 -13.38
CA ALA A 133 -0.69 0.97 -12.80
C ALA A 133 -0.73 0.56 -11.31
N PHE A 134 -0.15 -0.60 -10.99
CA PHE A 134 -0.11 -1.18 -9.65
C PHE A 134 1.11 -0.77 -8.81
N ARG A 135 1.94 0.18 -9.28
CA ARG A 135 3.19 0.56 -8.59
C ARG A 135 3.02 1.00 -7.12
N LYS A 136 1.85 1.55 -6.77
CA LYS A 136 1.55 2.06 -5.42
C LYS A 136 1.21 0.96 -4.41
N GLU A 137 1.09 -0.28 -4.83
CA GLU A 137 0.81 -1.42 -3.93
C GLU A 137 1.88 -1.61 -2.86
N ALA A 138 3.12 -1.15 -3.11
CA ALA A 138 4.21 -1.21 -2.15
C ALA A 138 4.30 0.01 -1.22
N GLU A 139 3.45 1.03 -1.37
CA GLU A 139 3.46 2.22 -0.50
C GLU A 139 3.33 1.88 1.00
N PRO A 140 2.53 0.89 1.43
CA PRO A 140 2.51 0.48 2.84
C PRO A 140 3.89 0.08 3.39
N LEU A 141 4.77 -0.50 2.56
CA LEU A 141 6.14 -0.86 2.97
C LEU A 141 7.05 0.37 3.10
N VAL A 142 6.92 1.34 2.19
CA VAL A 142 7.65 2.60 2.27
C VAL A 142 7.23 3.36 3.53
N ARG A 143 5.93 3.42 3.80
CA ARG A 143 5.38 4.00 5.05
C ARG A 143 5.88 3.26 6.28
N PHE A 144 5.86 1.92 6.25
CA PHE A 144 6.43 1.12 7.32
C PHE A 144 7.86 1.53 7.66
N LEU A 145 8.72 1.73 6.64
CA LEU A 145 10.08 2.22 6.82
C LEU A 145 10.12 3.63 7.40
N ARG A 146 9.35 4.57 6.82
CA ARG A 146 9.29 5.97 7.30
C ARG A 146 8.94 6.05 8.78
N ASP A 147 7.86 5.43 9.23
CA ASP A 147 7.47 5.53 10.66
C ASP A 147 8.27 4.60 11.58
N THR A 148 9.03 3.65 11.03
CA THR A 148 10.02 2.90 11.82
C THR A 148 11.22 3.75 12.16
N VAL A 149 11.66 4.61 11.23
CA VAL A 149 12.84 5.46 11.45
C VAL A 149 12.52 6.84 12.00
N ALA A 150 11.31 7.34 11.77
CA ALA A 150 10.79 8.51 12.45
C ALA A 150 10.53 8.10 13.91
N ARG A 151 11.38 8.56 14.84
CA ARG A 151 11.18 8.38 16.28
C ARG A 151 9.79 8.93 16.66
N ALA A 152 8.78 8.07 16.71
CA ALA A 152 7.53 8.42 17.34
C ALA A 152 7.78 8.49 18.85
N LYS A 153 7.99 9.71 19.38
CA LYS A 153 7.66 9.97 20.77
C LYS A 153 6.18 9.61 20.91
N SER A 154 5.89 8.45 21.49
CA SER A 154 4.53 8.10 21.88
C SER A 154 4.06 9.17 22.86
N ALA A 155 3.25 10.10 22.38
CA ALA A 155 2.42 10.93 23.24
C ALA A 155 1.56 9.97 24.09
N GLY A 156 1.34 10.28 25.36
CA GLY A 156 0.76 9.35 26.34
C GLY A 156 -0.46 8.57 25.82
N ALA A 157 -0.62 7.34 26.32
CA ALA A 157 -1.64 6.40 25.88
C ALA A 157 -3.05 6.94 26.17
N GLU A 158 -3.66 7.58 25.18
CA GLU A 158 -5.08 7.92 25.21
C GLU A 158 -5.89 6.63 24.95
N VAL A 159 -6.70 6.24 25.92
CA VAL A 159 -7.48 4.99 25.90
C VAL A 159 -8.95 5.31 25.58
N TYR A 160 -9.53 4.56 24.65
CA TYR A 160 -10.92 4.70 24.21
C TYR A 160 -11.73 3.44 24.57
N PRO A 161 -12.28 3.35 25.79
CA PRO A 161 -12.81 2.10 26.34
C PRO A 161 -14.10 1.60 25.67
N ALA A 162 -14.87 2.48 25.01
CA ALA A 162 -16.14 2.15 24.37
C ALA A 162 -16.01 1.80 22.88
N LEU A 163 -14.77 1.59 22.41
CA LEU A 163 -14.49 1.29 21.00
C LEU A 163 -13.96 -0.13 20.86
N THR A 164 -14.27 -0.71 19.71
CA THR A 164 -13.66 -1.95 19.27
C THR A 164 -13.00 -1.70 17.93
N LEU A 165 -11.79 -2.25 17.77
CA LEU A 165 -11.00 -2.15 16.56
C LEU A 165 -10.97 -3.54 15.90
N ASP A 166 -11.32 -3.61 14.63
CA ASP A 166 -11.22 -4.80 13.80
C ASP A 166 -10.26 -4.50 12.64
N VAL A 167 -9.28 -5.38 12.45
CA VAL A 167 -8.27 -5.26 11.40
C VAL A 167 -8.35 -6.51 10.54
N CYS A 168 -8.86 -6.37 9.32
CA CYS A 168 -9.01 -7.47 8.36
C CYS A 168 -9.75 -8.70 8.92
N GLY A 169 -10.80 -8.50 9.72
CA GLY A 169 -11.59 -9.56 10.35
C GLY A 169 -11.02 -10.06 11.68
N TYR A 170 -9.89 -9.52 12.13
CA TYR A 170 -9.31 -9.82 13.43
C TYR A 170 -9.63 -8.71 14.42
N ARG A 171 -10.45 -9.03 15.41
CA ARG A 171 -10.74 -8.11 16.51
C ARG A 171 -9.49 -7.89 17.37
N HIS A 172 -9.14 -6.64 17.60
CA HIS A 172 -8.08 -6.23 18.51
C HIS A 172 -8.40 -6.66 19.94
N GLU A 173 -7.43 -7.26 20.61
CA GLU A 173 -7.54 -7.68 22.01
C GLU A 173 -7.04 -6.55 22.93
N GLY A 174 -7.87 -6.15 23.89
CA GLY A 174 -7.54 -5.13 24.87
C GLY A 174 -8.08 -3.73 24.52
N PRO A 175 -7.66 -2.71 25.30
CA PRO A 175 -8.15 -1.35 25.12
C PRO A 175 -7.71 -0.79 23.76
N VAL A 176 -8.62 -0.07 23.09
CA VAL A 176 -8.28 0.70 21.89
C VAL A 176 -7.52 1.95 22.31
N THR A 177 -6.29 2.09 21.85
CA THR A 177 -5.43 3.26 22.07
C THR A 177 -5.13 3.96 20.75
N ARG A 178 -4.55 5.15 20.82
CA ARG A 178 -3.99 5.81 19.63
C ARG A 178 -3.00 4.91 18.89
N GLU A 179 -2.13 4.23 19.64
CA GLU A 179 -1.13 3.33 19.10
C GLU A 179 -1.78 2.13 18.41
N SER A 180 -2.81 1.52 19.01
CA SER A 180 -3.48 0.37 18.39
C SER A 180 -4.22 0.76 17.11
N ILE A 181 -4.84 1.95 17.06
CA ILE A 181 -5.46 2.48 15.84
C ILE A 181 -4.39 2.68 14.77
N HIS A 182 -3.28 3.35 15.11
CA HIS A 182 -2.18 3.59 14.20
C HIS A 182 -1.57 2.28 13.66
N GLU A 183 -1.33 1.30 14.54
CA GLU A 183 -0.83 -0.02 14.16
C GLU A 183 -1.83 -0.77 13.28
N GLY A 184 -3.12 -0.77 13.63
CA GLY A 184 -4.17 -1.39 12.81
C GLY A 184 -4.21 -0.81 11.40
N LEU A 185 -4.15 0.52 11.26
CA LEU A 185 -4.10 1.19 9.96
C LEU A 185 -2.83 0.85 9.15
N ARG A 186 -1.72 0.55 9.82
CA ARG A 186 -0.48 0.09 9.15
C ARG A 186 -0.53 -1.35 8.72
N GLU A 187 -1.32 -2.17 9.39
CA GLU A 187 -1.52 -3.58 9.04
C GLU A 187 -2.44 -3.77 7.83
N ILE A 188 -3.09 -2.70 7.35
CA ILE A 188 -3.85 -2.73 6.10
C ILE A 188 -2.92 -3.05 4.93
N GLY A 189 -3.01 -4.29 4.43
CA GLY A 189 -2.43 -4.72 3.17
C GLY A 189 -3.33 -4.41 1.97
N LEU A 190 -3.05 -5.06 0.84
CA LEU A 190 -3.89 -5.00 -0.35
C LEU A 190 -5.27 -5.59 -0.04
N ASP A 191 -6.35 -4.86 -0.33
CA ASP A 191 -7.73 -5.26 0.00
C ASP A 191 -8.03 -5.38 1.51
N GLY A 192 -7.09 -4.97 2.37
CA GLY A 192 -7.28 -4.94 3.80
C GLY A 192 -8.25 -3.83 4.20
N PHE A 193 -8.89 -4.01 5.35
CA PHE A 193 -9.75 -2.99 5.93
C PHE A 193 -9.53 -2.86 7.44
N VAL A 194 -9.85 -1.69 7.97
CA VAL A 194 -9.90 -1.46 9.42
C VAL A 194 -11.23 -0.83 9.75
N ILE A 195 -11.88 -1.36 10.78
CA ILE A 195 -13.14 -0.85 11.31
C ILE A 195 -12.92 -0.44 12.76
N LEU A 196 -13.24 0.81 13.07
CA LEU A 196 -13.33 1.31 14.43
C LEU A 196 -14.80 1.59 14.74
N GLN A 197 -15.39 0.80 15.64
CA GLN A 197 -16.83 0.79 15.87
C GLN A 197 -17.19 1.00 17.34
N ARG A 198 -18.26 1.78 17.56
CA ARG A 198 -18.99 1.91 18.83
C ARG A 198 -20.12 0.89 18.92
N SER A 199 -20.73 0.58 17.78
CA SER A 199 -21.79 -0.42 17.63
C SER A 199 -21.82 -0.92 16.17
N PRO A 200 -22.56 -2.00 15.84
CA PRO A 200 -22.67 -2.49 14.47
C PRO A 200 -23.23 -1.47 13.46
N THR A 201 -23.92 -0.45 13.97
CA THR A 201 -24.54 0.63 13.18
C THR A 201 -23.77 1.95 13.28
N ASN A 202 -22.76 2.04 14.14
CA ASN A 202 -21.99 3.25 14.36
C ASN A 202 -20.50 2.92 14.32
N TYR A 203 -19.89 3.19 13.17
CA TYR A 203 -18.49 2.90 12.89
C TYR A 203 -17.88 3.88 11.90
N ILE A 204 -16.55 3.96 11.94
CA ILE A 204 -15.73 4.47 10.85
C ILE A 204 -14.89 3.30 10.33
N GLN A 205 -14.78 3.18 9.02
CA GLN A 205 -13.98 2.14 8.40
C GLN A 205 -13.16 2.70 7.25
N THR A 206 -12.06 2.03 6.97
CA THR A 206 -11.24 2.34 5.79
C THR A 206 -10.80 1.08 5.10
N THR A 207 -10.62 1.17 3.78
CA THR A 207 -10.01 0.14 2.96
C THR A 207 -8.93 0.76 2.08
N TRP A 208 -7.89 -0.03 1.76
CA TRP A 208 -6.85 0.39 0.82
C TRP A 208 -7.30 0.10 -0.62
N ARG A 209 -7.34 1.15 -1.45
CA ARG A 209 -7.76 1.06 -2.84
C ARG A 209 -6.97 2.03 -3.71
N ASP A 210 -6.53 1.59 -4.88
CA ASP A 210 -5.90 2.41 -5.92
C ASP A 210 -4.71 3.27 -5.43
N GLY A 211 -3.97 2.74 -4.45
CA GLY A 211 -2.78 3.39 -3.89
C GLY A 211 -3.07 4.48 -2.85
N GLY A 212 -4.27 4.50 -2.27
CA GLY A 212 -4.58 5.26 -1.07
C GLY A 212 -5.73 4.64 -0.30
N PHE A 213 -6.39 5.44 0.53
CA PHE A 213 -7.49 4.97 1.37
C PHE A 213 -8.83 5.49 0.90
N ALA A 214 -9.83 4.61 0.88
CA ALA A 214 -11.23 4.99 0.93
C ALA A 214 -11.68 4.98 2.39
N LEU A 215 -12.35 6.03 2.84
CA LEU A 215 -12.79 6.19 4.22
C LEU A 215 -14.30 6.35 4.25
N GLU A 216 -14.96 5.50 5.00
CA GLU A 216 -16.41 5.47 5.13
C GLU A 216 -16.81 5.60 6.59
N MET A 217 -17.99 6.15 6.82
CA MET A 217 -18.54 6.31 8.15
C MET A 217 -20.02 6.01 8.14
N ARG A 218 -20.48 5.29 9.16
CA ARG A 218 -21.89 5.03 9.42
C ARG A 218 -22.29 5.57 10.77
N LYS A 219 -23.38 6.33 10.81
CA LYS A 219 -23.94 6.93 12.03
C LYS A 219 -25.38 6.49 12.27
N GLY A 220 -25.55 5.23 12.66
CA GLY A 220 -26.86 4.63 12.95
C GLY A 220 -27.43 3.89 11.73
N ASP A 221 -28.53 4.40 11.18
CA ASP A 221 -29.27 3.74 10.11
C ASP A 221 -28.46 3.59 8.80
N ALA A 222 -29.02 2.87 7.83
CA ALA A 222 -28.40 2.67 6.52
C ALA A 222 -28.40 3.94 5.65
N LEU A 223 -29.24 4.94 5.96
CA LEU A 223 -29.35 6.19 5.22
C LEU A 223 -28.25 7.19 5.62
N ARG A 224 -27.58 6.95 6.75
CA ARG A 224 -26.45 7.73 7.28
C ARG A 224 -25.12 7.02 7.07
N HIS A 225 -24.95 6.42 5.88
CA HIS A 225 -23.67 5.91 5.39
C HIS A 225 -23.06 6.97 4.48
N CYS A 226 -21.86 7.44 4.84
CA CYS A 226 -21.16 8.48 4.11
C CYS A 226 -19.77 8.00 3.68
N LEU A 227 -19.30 8.51 2.55
CA LEU A 227 -17.93 8.40 2.07
C LEU A 227 -17.21 9.74 2.32
N ALA A 228 -15.96 9.71 2.74
CA ALA A 228 -15.16 10.93 2.85
C ALA A 228 -14.61 11.36 1.49
N VAL A 229 -14.63 12.67 1.24
CA VAL A 229 -14.10 13.34 0.05
C VAL A 229 -13.25 14.53 0.49
N ARG A 230 -12.18 14.85 -0.24
CA ARG A 230 -11.36 16.04 0.04
C ARG A 230 -12.05 17.31 -0.46
N LEU A 231 -12.02 18.37 0.33
CA LEU A 231 -12.62 19.67 -0.02
C LEU A 231 -11.86 20.44 -1.12
N ASP A 232 -10.54 20.27 -1.20
CA ASP A 232 -9.68 21.10 -2.07
C ASP A 232 -9.40 20.51 -3.47
N ASP A 233 -9.94 19.33 -3.80
CA ASP A 233 -9.58 18.64 -5.05
C ASP A 233 -10.63 18.87 -6.15
N HIS A 234 -10.46 19.94 -6.93
CA HIS A 234 -11.20 20.16 -8.19
C HIS A 234 -10.74 19.23 -9.33
N SER A 235 -9.76 18.35 -9.08
CA SER A 235 -9.26 17.40 -10.07
C SER A 235 -9.97 16.06 -9.94
N ALA A 236 -10.17 15.38 -11.06
CA ALA A 236 -10.84 14.08 -11.16
C ALA A 236 -10.13 12.91 -10.42
N SER A 237 -9.10 13.15 -9.58
CA SER A 237 -8.45 12.15 -8.72
C SER A 237 -9.20 11.91 -7.40
N ARG A 238 -10.53 11.87 -7.49
CA ARG A 238 -11.52 11.97 -6.41
C ARG A 238 -11.45 10.96 -5.26
N GLU A 239 -10.57 9.97 -5.28
CA GLU A 239 -10.85 8.72 -4.54
C GLU A 239 -9.83 8.30 -3.48
N THR A 240 -8.67 8.97 -3.34
CA THR A 240 -7.62 8.47 -2.42
C THR A 240 -7.25 9.45 -1.31
N ILE A 241 -7.64 9.09 -0.09
CA ILE A 241 -7.28 9.78 1.16
C ILE A 241 -5.91 9.30 1.63
N SER A 242 -5.11 10.20 2.20
CA SER A 242 -3.79 9.88 2.73
C SER A 242 -3.88 9.18 4.07
N PHE A 243 -2.81 8.50 4.47
CA PHE A 243 -2.75 7.84 5.79
C PHE A 243 -2.96 8.82 6.94
N ASP A 244 -2.33 9.99 6.89
CA ASP A 244 -2.40 10.98 7.96
C ASP A 244 -3.82 11.55 8.11
N GLU A 245 -4.52 11.75 7.00
CA GLU A 245 -5.93 12.15 7.00
C GLU A 245 -6.84 11.06 7.56
N VAL A 246 -6.63 9.80 7.17
CA VAL A 246 -7.37 8.66 7.73
C VAL A 246 -7.13 8.54 9.23
N LEU A 247 -5.87 8.57 9.66
CA LEU A 247 -5.50 8.53 11.06
C LEU A 247 -6.16 9.68 11.82
N ALA A 248 -6.09 10.91 11.31
CA ALA A 248 -6.72 12.07 11.92
C ALA A 248 -8.24 11.90 12.03
N ALA A 249 -8.90 11.34 11.01
CA ALA A 249 -10.33 11.07 11.02
C ALA A 249 -10.71 9.97 12.04
N PHE A 250 -9.93 8.89 12.12
CA PHE A 250 -10.10 7.84 13.12
C PHE A 250 -9.93 8.39 14.55
N MET A 251 -8.91 9.23 14.77
CA MET A 251 -8.70 9.88 16.07
C MET A 251 -9.83 10.86 16.43
N ALA A 252 -10.33 11.62 15.46
CA ALA A 252 -11.48 12.49 15.65
C ALA A 252 -12.74 11.67 16.00
N TYR A 253 -12.99 10.58 15.28
CA TYR A 253 -14.09 9.67 15.57
C TYR A 253 -13.96 9.04 16.96
N ALA A 254 -12.76 8.59 17.35
CA ALA A 254 -12.50 7.97 18.64
C ALA A 254 -12.78 8.93 19.81
N SER A 255 -12.27 10.16 19.68
CA SER A 255 -12.41 11.23 20.68
C SER A 255 -13.74 11.99 20.64
N GLY A 256 -14.62 11.71 19.66
CA GLY A 256 -15.88 12.43 19.47
C GLY A 256 -15.71 13.88 19.00
N LYS A 257 -14.53 14.23 18.47
CA LYS A 257 -14.22 15.55 17.93
C LYS A 257 -14.73 15.71 16.49
N PRO A 258 -14.86 16.95 16.00
CA PRO A 258 -15.16 17.20 14.59
C PRO A 258 -14.14 16.54 13.65
N THR A 259 -14.61 16.09 12.50
CA THR A 259 -13.75 15.54 11.42
C THR A 259 -12.74 16.60 10.97
N PRO A 260 -11.52 16.20 10.55
CA PRO A 260 -10.54 17.12 10.01
C PRO A 260 -11.13 18.02 8.90
N PRO A 261 -10.80 19.32 8.87
CA PRO A 261 -11.40 20.27 7.94
C PRO A 261 -11.04 20.00 6.48
N SER A 262 -10.03 19.17 6.21
CA SER A 262 -9.67 18.73 4.86
C SER A 262 -10.63 17.69 4.28
N LEU A 263 -11.51 17.11 5.11
CA LEU A 263 -12.42 16.03 4.72
C LEU A 263 -13.89 16.46 4.89
N GLN A 264 -14.69 16.15 3.88
CA GLN A 264 -16.14 16.29 3.88
C GLN A 264 -16.79 14.92 3.74
N TRP A 265 -17.94 14.73 4.38
CA TRP A 265 -18.74 13.50 4.25
C TRP A 265 -19.82 13.69 3.20
N GLU A 266 -19.78 12.87 2.15
CA GLU A 266 -20.83 12.78 1.15
C GLU A 266 -21.69 11.54 1.41
N ALA A 267 -23.01 11.70 1.34
CA ALA A 267 -23.92 10.57 1.55
C ALA A 267 -23.73 9.55 0.43
N MET A 268 -23.53 8.28 0.79
CA MET A 268 -23.60 7.17 -0.14
C MET A 268 -25.07 6.90 -0.43
N LEU A 269 -25.65 7.67 -1.35
CA LEU A 269 -26.93 7.32 -1.95
C LEU A 269 -26.79 5.88 -2.45
N SER A 270 -27.65 4.98 -1.97
CA SER A 270 -27.55 3.55 -2.26
C SER A 270 -27.36 3.36 -3.76
N MET A 271 -26.18 2.93 -4.19
CA MET A 271 -25.78 2.73 -5.59
C MET A 271 -26.61 1.65 -6.31
N ARG A 272 -27.76 1.23 -5.77
CA ARG A 272 -28.68 0.26 -6.36
C ARG A 272 -29.63 0.84 -7.42
N GLN A 273 -29.62 2.14 -7.73
CA GLN A 273 -30.51 2.70 -8.75
C GLN A 273 -29.86 3.07 -10.10
N ILE A 274 -28.56 2.86 -10.31
CA ILE A 274 -27.90 3.23 -11.58
C ILE A 274 -27.53 2.01 -12.45
N GLN A 275 -27.60 0.78 -11.93
CA GLN A 275 -27.27 -0.43 -12.71
C GLN A 275 -28.46 -1.14 -13.41
N VAL A 276 -29.65 -0.52 -13.48
CA VAL A 276 -30.82 -1.10 -14.21
C VAL A 276 -31.21 -0.27 -15.44
N ALA A 277 -30.36 0.63 -15.91
CA ALA A 277 -30.63 1.44 -17.11
C ALA A 277 -29.42 1.57 -18.05
N GLY A 278 -28.68 0.46 -18.25
CA GLY A 278 -27.62 0.34 -19.23
C GLY A 278 -27.61 -1.04 -19.85
#